data_AF-X1HB95-F1
#
_entry.id   AF-X1HB95-F1
#
_cell.length_a   1.000
_cell.length_b   1.000
_cell.length_c   1.000
_cell.angle_alpha   90.00
_cell.angle_beta   90.00
_cell.angle_gamma   90.00
#
_symmetry.space_group_name_H-M   'P 1'
#
loop_
_entity.id
_entity.type
_entity.pdbx_description
1 polymer ?
#
loop_
_entity_poly.entity_id
_entity_poly.type
_entity_poly.pdbx_seq_one_letter_code
_entity_poly.pdbx_strand_id
1 'polypeptide(L)'
;MLIRIRFLGTSAELPFPRKGCFCSQCKEERKKHYHARHSSIYFQAEGCRVVIDCAEDILPKVKQLNPDAVLITHKHPDHYAKELENLDCPVLIGKEYSKAGVKFTPFKVKHSKLFPAVSYKISGKGFKIIYAPDILKCNWNEFSQADLAILGGSSFSTEIKRYSDGEEIGHASMKNLLARCKEQN
;
A
#
# COMPACT_ATOMS: atom_id res chain seq x y z
N MET A 1 0.41 5.10 -23.74
CA MET A 1 0.30 3.92 -22.86
C MET A 1 -0.84 4.15 -21.88
N LEU A 2 -1.70 3.16 -21.65
CA LEU A 2 -2.74 3.24 -20.62
C LEU A 2 -2.28 2.52 -19.35
N ILE A 3 -2.22 3.24 -18.24
CA ILE A 3 -1.97 2.67 -16.92
C ILE A 3 -3.32 2.58 -16.19
N ARG A 4 -3.64 1.41 -15.66
CA ARG A 4 -4.83 1.21 -14.84
C ARG A 4 -4.41 0.80 -13.43
N ILE A 5 -4.83 1.59 -12.44
CA ILE A 5 -4.68 1.27 -11.03
C ILE A 5 -6.09 1.12 -10.46
N ARG A 6 -6.36 -0.03 -9.85
CA ARG A 6 -7.64 -0.29 -9.16
C ARG A 6 -7.38 -0.60 -7.70
N PHE A 7 -8.00 0.17 -6.81
CA PHE A 7 -8.01 -0.12 -5.39
C PHE A 7 -8.90 -1.35 -5.12
N LEU A 8 -8.32 -2.41 -4.58
CA LEU A 8 -9.05 -3.62 -4.19
C LEU A 8 -9.66 -3.48 -2.78
N GLY A 9 -9.00 -2.67 -1.95
CA GLY A 9 -9.45 -2.16 -0.65
C GLY A 9 -8.63 -0.93 -0.24
N THR A 10 -9.13 -0.19 0.75
CA THR A 10 -8.56 1.10 1.20
C THR A 10 -8.67 1.30 2.71
N SER A 11 -9.03 0.27 3.48
CA SER A 11 -9.06 0.33 4.93
C SER A 11 -7.64 0.22 5.50
N ALA A 12 -7.45 0.80 6.68
CA ALA A 12 -6.27 0.56 7.51
C ALA A 12 -6.35 -0.82 8.21
N GLU A 13 -5.48 -1.07 9.19
CA GLU A 13 -5.38 -2.29 10.04
C GLU A 13 -6.73 -2.89 10.46
N LEU A 14 -7.72 -2.05 10.76
CA LEU A 14 -9.07 -2.49 11.05
C LEU A 14 -10.01 -2.13 9.90
N PRO A 15 -10.91 -3.05 9.50
CA PRO A 15 -11.96 -2.75 8.54
C PRO A 15 -12.80 -1.51 8.91
N PHE A 16 -13.18 -0.73 7.91
CA PHE A 16 -14.09 0.40 8.05
C PHE A 16 -15.46 0.03 7.44
N PRO A 17 -16.55 0.00 8.22
CA PRO A 17 -16.75 0.62 9.52
C PRO A 17 -16.23 -0.22 10.69
N ARG A 18 -15.76 0.44 11.76
CA ARG A 18 -15.27 -0.28 12.95
C ARG A 18 -16.41 -0.93 13.72
N LYS A 19 -16.24 -2.22 14.07
CA LYS A 19 -17.15 -2.96 14.94
C LYS A 19 -17.27 -2.24 16.28
N GLY A 20 -18.50 -2.05 16.78
CA GLY A 20 -18.77 -1.34 18.04
C GLY A 20 -18.60 0.19 18.00
N CYS A 21 -18.20 0.80 16.89
CA CYS A 21 -18.11 2.26 16.78
C CYS A 21 -19.43 2.87 16.27
N PHE A 22 -19.85 3.96 16.90
CA PHE A 22 -21.10 4.67 16.61
C PHE A 22 -20.90 6.12 16.13
N CYS A 23 -19.66 6.49 15.73
CA CYS A 23 -19.41 7.79 15.14
C CYS A 23 -20.17 7.96 13.81
N SER A 24 -20.34 9.22 13.37
CA SER A 24 -21.04 9.55 12.13
C SER A 24 -20.46 8.82 10.92
N GLN A 25 -19.13 8.76 10.80
CA GLN A 25 -18.43 8.11 9.70
C GLN A 25 -18.73 6.60 9.65
N CYS A 26 -18.63 5.89 10.80
CA CYS A 26 -18.95 4.46 10.85
C CYS A 26 -20.43 4.18 10.58
N LYS A 27 -21.34 5.06 11.04
CA LYS A 27 -22.78 4.94 10.76
C LYS A 27 -23.09 5.11 9.28
N GLU A 28 -22.43 6.05 8.61
CA GLU A 28 -22.59 6.27 7.17
C GLU A 28 -22.02 5.11 6.35
N GLU A 29 -20.81 4.67 6.68
CA GLU A 29 -20.14 3.60 5.95
C GLU A 29 -20.90 2.27 6.02
N ARG A 30 -21.58 1.98 7.14
CA ARG A 30 -22.48 0.81 7.26
C ARG A 30 -23.62 0.80 6.24
N LYS A 31 -23.93 1.92 5.57
CA LYS A 31 -24.93 1.99 4.51
C LYS A 31 -24.33 1.72 3.12
N LYS A 32 -23.02 1.94 2.96
CA LYS A 32 -22.32 2.02 1.67
C LYS A 32 -21.34 0.87 1.43
N HIS A 33 -20.60 0.46 2.46
CA HIS A 33 -19.59 -0.61 2.43
C HIS A 33 -18.48 -0.44 1.37
N TYR A 34 -18.09 0.80 1.08
CA TYR A 34 -17.04 1.12 0.11
C TYR A 34 -15.63 0.78 0.60
N HIS A 35 -15.38 0.85 1.91
CA HIS A 35 -14.04 0.85 2.50
C HIS A 35 -13.82 -0.32 3.46
N ALA A 36 -14.63 -1.37 3.34
CA ALA A 36 -14.61 -2.50 4.25
C ALA A 36 -13.37 -3.41 4.11
N ARG A 37 -12.56 -3.24 3.07
CA ARG A 37 -11.43 -4.12 2.79
C ARG A 37 -10.08 -3.47 3.01
N HIS A 38 -9.10 -4.24 3.47
CA HIS A 38 -7.75 -3.75 3.74
C HIS A 38 -7.05 -3.22 2.49
N SER A 39 -6.07 -2.34 2.70
CA SER A 39 -5.36 -1.65 1.64
C SER A 39 -4.71 -2.63 0.65
N SER A 40 -5.05 -2.49 -0.62
CA SER A 40 -4.44 -3.25 -1.71
C SER A 40 -4.74 -2.59 -3.04
N ILE A 41 -3.78 -2.65 -3.97
CA ILE A 41 -3.97 -2.16 -5.33
C ILE A 41 -3.69 -3.26 -6.36
N TYR A 42 -4.42 -3.20 -7.47
CA TYR A 42 -4.13 -3.92 -8.70
C TYR A 42 -3.62 -2.93 -9.74
N PHE A 43 -2.38 -3.12 -10.17
CA PHE A 43 -1.73 -2.37 -11.23
C PHE A 43 -1.78 -3.16 -12.55
N GLN A 44 -2.07 -2.47 -13.64
CA GLN A 44 -2.03 -3.04 -14.98
C GLN A 44 -1.48 -2.03 -16.00
N ALA A 45 -0.41 -2.39 -16.71
CA ALA A 45 0.13 -1.68 -17.86
C ALA A 45 0.94 -2.63 -18.75
N GLU A 46 0.92 -2.45 -20.08
CA GLU A 46 1.83 -3.11 -21.04
C GLU A 46 1.99 -4.65 -20.89
N GLY A 47 0.94 -5.39 -20.49
CA GLY A 47 1.04 -6.85 -20.27
C GLY A 47 1.69 -7.25 -18.94
N CYS A 48 1.85 -6.29 -18.02
CA CYS A 48 2.22 -6.47 -16.64
C CYS A 48 0.98 -6.22 -15.74
N ARG A 49 0.60 -7.23 -14.95
CA ARG A 49 -0.52 -7.23 -14.01
C ARG A 49 0.02 -7.61 -12.64
N VAL A 50 0.02 -6.67 -11.70
CA VAL A 50 0.62 -6.88 -10.37
C VAL A 50 -0.38 -6.47 -9.32
N VAL A 51 -0.54 -7.31 -8.30
CA VAL A 51 -1.21 -6.90 -7.04
C VAL A 51 -0.14 -6.46 -6.06
N ILE A 52 -0.39 -5.35 -5.36
CA ILE A 52 0.42 -4.93 -4.22
C ILE A 52 -0.43 -5.02 -2.96
N ASP A 53 0.08 -5.77 -1.98
CA ASP A 53 -0.57 -6.21 -0.75
C ASP A 53 -1.81 -7.08 -0.96
N CYS A 54 -2.01 -8.03 -0.05
CA CYS A 54 -3.16 -8.92 -0.07
C CYS A 54 -3.44 -9.51 1.32
N ALA A 55 -4.31 -8.87 2.07
CA ALA A 55 -4.94 -9.45 3.26
C ALA A 55 -5.93 -10.57 2.93
N GLU A 56 -6.38 -11.29 3.95
CA GLU A 56 -7.31 -12.43 3.81
C GLU A 56 -8.61 -12.08 3.08
N ASP A 57 -9.15 -10.88 3.32
CA ASP A 57 -10.38 -10.36 2.69
C ASP A 57 -10.18 -9.88 1.23
N ILE A 58 -8.92 -9.71 0.81
CA ILE A 58 -8.52 -9.36 -0.56
C ILE A 58 -8.24 -10.60 -1.39
N LEU A 59 -7.78 -11.70 -0.79
CA LEU A 59 -7.36 -12.92 -1.46
C LEU A 59 -8.40 -13.49 -2.45
N PRO A 60 -9.71 -13.55 -2.16
CA PRO A 60 -10.70 -14.02 -3.14
C PRO A 60 -10.74 -13.19 -4.42
N LYS A 61 -10.51 -11.87 -4.32
CA LYS A 61 -10.40 -11.00 -5.50
C LYS A 61 -9.13 -11.31 -6.27
N VAL A 62 -7.99 -11.43 -5.60
CA VAL A 62 -6.68 -11.68 -6.24
C VAL A 62 -6.73 -12.93 -7.11
N LYS A 63 -7.34 -14.01 -6.61
CA LYS A 63 -7.54 -15.26 -7.36
C LYS A 63 -8.30 -15.06 -8.68
N GLN A 64 -9.24 -14.12 -8.74
CA GLN A 64 -10.02 -13.80 -9.95
C GLN A 64 -9.26 -12.91 -10.95
N LEU A 65 -8.18 -12.26 -10.51
CA LEU A 65 -7.43 -11.30 -11.34
C LEU A 65 -6.29 -11.92 -12.10
N ASN A 66 -5.88 -13.14 -11.74
CA ASN A 66 -4.79 -13.87 -12.34
C ASN A 66 -3.55 -12.97 -12.56
N PRO A 67 -2.99 -12.38 -11.49
CA PRO A 67 -1.85 -11.47 -11.61
C PRO A 67 -0.58 -12.23 -12.03
N ASP A 68 0.36 -11.50 -12.61
CA ASP A 68 1.68 -12.02 -12.96
C ASP A 68 2.61 -12.12 -11.75
N ALA A 69 2.34 -11.31 -10.70
CA ALA A 69 2.97 -11.38 -9.40
C ALA A 69 2.10 -10.71 -8.33
N VAL A 70 2.29 -11.12 -7.08
CA VAL A 70 1.82 -10.40 -5.90
C VAL A 70 3.03 -9.86 -5.15
N LEU A 71 3.09 -8.54 -4.98
CA LEU A 71 4.12 -7.87 -4.19
C LEU A 71 3.56 -7.54 -2.82
N ILE A 72 4.30 -7.84 -1.75
CA ILE A 72 3.88 -7.57 -0.38
C ILE A 72 4.85 -6.54 0.21
N THR A 73 4.29 -5.43 0.70
CA THR A 73 5.07 -4.35 1.34
C THR A 73 5.71 -4.82 2.63
N HIS A 74 4.95 -5.55 3.45
CA HIS A 74 5.38 -6.16 4.72
C HIS A 74 4.36 -7.21 5.20
N LYS A 75 4.74 -8.00 6.22
CA LYS A 75 3.96 -9.15 6.70
C LYS A 75 2.99 -8.84 7.86
N HIS A 76 2.44 -7.62 7.96
CA HIS A 76 1.30 -7.44 8.85
C HIS A 76 0.04 -8.13 8.27
N PRO A 77 -0.88 -8.64 9.11
CA PRO A 77 -2.05 -9.39 8.63
C PRO A 77 -2.98 -8.62 7.69
N ASP A 78 -3.02 -7.30 7.80
CA ASP A 78 -3.77 -6.39 6.92
C ASP A 78 -3.10 -6.16 5.55
N HIS A 79 -1.90 -6.72 5.33
CA HIS A 79 -1.21 -6.70 4.04
C HIS A 79 -0.86 -8.11 3.52
N TYR A 80 -0.91 -9.13 4.38
CA TYR A 80 -0.45 -10.48 4.07
C TYR A 80 -1.43 -11.55 4.58
N ALA A 81 -2.04 -12.29 3.65
CA ALA A 81 -2.77 -13.52 3.93
C ALA A 81 -1.82 -14.72 3.95
N LYS A 82 -2.03 -15.66 4.88
CA LYS A 82 -1.18 -16.86 4.99
C LYS A 82 -1.31 -17.77 3.77
N GLU A 83 -2.48 -17.81 3.15
CA GLU A 83 -2.81 -18.67 2.02
C GLU A 83 -2.27 -18.14 0.68
N LEU A 84 -1.54 -17.02 0.68
CA LEU A 84 -0.86 -16.50 -0.51
C LEU A 84 0.12 -17.51 -1.11
N GLU A 85 0.67 -18.40 -0.29
CA GLU A 85 1.60 -19.46 -0.71
C GLU A 85 0.97 -20.44 -1.73
N ASN A 86 -0.37 -20.46 -1.84
CA ASN A 86 -1.11 -21.33 -2.75
C ASN A 86 -1.47 -20.65 -4.09
N LEU A 87 -0.93 -19.47 -4.39
CA LEU A 87 -1.17 -18.80 -5.67
C LEU A 87 -0.25 -19.36 -6.77
N ASP A 88 -0.77 -19.47 -7.98
CA ASP A 88 -0.01 -19.94 -9.17
C ASP A 88 1.00 -18.91 -9.72
N CYS A 89 1.22 -17.81 -9.00
CA CYS A 89 2.11 -16.72 -9.39
C CYS A 89 3.09 -16.39 -8.26
N PRO A 90 4.27 -15.81 -8.55
CA PRO A 90 5.24 -15.47 -7.53
C PRO A 90 4.67 -14.45 -6.52
N VAL A 91 4.85 -14.76 -5.24
CA VAL A 91 4.58 -13.85 -4.12
C VAL A 91 5.91 -13.34 -3.59
N LEU A 92 6.14 -12.03 -3.70
CA LEU A 92 7.42 -11.39 -3.44
C LEU A 92 7.29 -10.36 -2.33
N ILE A 93 8.07 -10.52 -1.26
CA ILE A 93 7.95 -9.70 -0.05
C ILE A 93 9.12 -8.73 0.02
N GLY A 94 8.83 -7.44 -0.19
CA GLY A 94 9.83 -6.39 -0.20
C GLY A 94 10.93 -6.57 -1.25
N LYS A 95 10.64 -7.28 -2.34
CA LYS A 95 11.59 -7.55 -3.44
C LYS A 95 11.23 -6.74 -4.68
N GLU A 96 12.25 -6.53 -5.51
CA GLU A 96 12.10 -5.97 -6.85
C GLU A 96 11.39 -6.96 -7.78
N TYR A 97 10.58 -6.41 -8.68
CA TYR A 97 9.94 -7.16 -9.76
C TYR A 97 9.95 -6.33 -11.04
N SER A 98 10.07 -6.99 -12.19
CA SER A 98 10.00 -6.32 -13.48
C SER A 98 9.35 -7.23 -14.51
N LYS A 99 8.47 -6.67 -15.34
CA LYS A 99 7.85 -7.37 -16.46
C LYS A 99 7.41 -6.36 -17.51
N ALA A 100 7.64 -6.69 -18.78
CA ALA A 100 7.20 -5.93 -19.94
C ALA A 100 7.50 -4.41 -19.84
N GLY A 101 8.74 -4.06 -19.48
CA GLY A 101 9.19 -2.66 -19.38
C GLY A 101 8.72 -1.90 -18.13
N VAL A 102 7.89 -2.52 -17.27
CA VAL A 102 7.49 -1.97 -15.98
C VAL A 102 8.34 -2.56 -14.87
N LYS A 103 8.89 -1.68 -14.02
CA LYS A 103 9.77 -2.01 -12.89
C LYS A 103 9.13 -1.57 -11.58
N PHE A 104 9.13 -2.45 -10.59
CA PHE A 104 8.69 -2.23 -9.22
C PHE A 104 9.91 -2.32 -8.31
N THR A 105 10.44 -1.18 -7.87
CA THR A 105 11.62 -1.11 -7.02
C THR A 105 11.21 -0.78 -5.58
N PRO A 106 11.50 -1.66 -4.61
CA PRO A 106 11.21 -1.41 -3.21
C PRO A 106 12.20 -0.41 -2.63
N PHE A 107 11.74 0.44 -1.71
CA PHE A 107 12.60 1.27 -0.88
C PHE A 107 12.14 1.19 0.59
N LYS A 108 13.11 1.19 1.51
CA LYS A 108 12.85 0.99 2.94
C LYS A 108 12.08 2.17 3.52
N VAL A 109 11.11 1.86 4.38
CA VAL A 109 10.36 2.85 5.17
C VAL A 109 10.40 2.49 6.65
N LYS A 110 10.34 3.51 7.51
CA LYS A 110 10.12 3.33 8.95
C LYS A 110 8.62 3.19 9.17
N HIS A 111 8.20 2.00 9.59
CA HIS A 111 6.80 1.67 9.86
C HIS A 111 6.67 0.66 11.00
N SER A 112 7.38 -0.46 10.94
CA SER A 112 7.41 -1.51 11.96
C SER A 112 8.80 -2.12 12.07
N LYS A 113 9.20 -2.48 13.30
CA LYS A 113 10.45 -3.21 13.56
C LYS A 113 10.25 -4.72 13.43
N LEU A 114 9.10 -5.22 13.90
CA LEU A 114 8.76 -6.65 13.84
C LEU A 114 8.61 -7.12 12.39
N PHE A 115 8.03 -6.28 11.55
CA PHE A 115 7.83 -6.55 10.14
C PHE A 115 8.39 -5.39 9.32
N PRO A 116 9.69 -5.44 8.96
CA PRO A 116 10.32 -4.41 8.15
C PRO A 116 9.51 -4.17 6.87
N ALA A 117 9.21 -2.90 6.60
CA ALA A 117 8.34 -2.52 5.50
C ALA A 117 9.08 -1.81 4.38
N VAL A 118 8.54 -1.95 3.18
CA VAL A 118 8.94 -1.18 2.01
C VAL A 118 7.75 -0.44 1.42
N SER A 119 8.06 0.62 0.69
CA SER A 119 7.16 1.20 -0.30
C SER A 119 7.71 0.91 -1.69
N TYR A 120 6.87 1.05 -2.72
CA TYR A 120 7.24 0.71 -4.09
C TYR A 120 7.28 1.94 -4.98
N LYS A 121 8.40 2.09 -5.70
CA LYS A 121 8.51 2.94 -6.88
C LYS A 121 8.19 2.09 -8.11
N ILE A 122 7.14 2.47 -8.84
CA ILE A 122 6.66 1.79 -10.03
C ILE A 122 6.97 2.66 -11.23
N SER A 123 7.83 2.20 -12.12
CA SER A 123 8.35 2.99 -13.24
C SER A 123 8.30 2.23 -14.54
N GLY A 124 8.01 2.94 -15.63
CA GLY A 124 8.07 2.42 -16.99
C GLY A 124 8.30 3.57 -17.97
N LYS A 125 8.00 3.37 -19.26
CA LYS A 125 8.28 4.37 -20.29
C LYS A 125 7.45 5.65 -20.09
N GLY A 126 8.08 6.68 -19.52
CA GLY A 126 7.46 7.99 -19.31
C GLY A 126 6.51 8.06 -18.11
N PHE A 127 6.65 7.19 -17.12
CA PHE A 127 5.96 7.35 -15.85
C PHE A 127 6.77 6.87 -14.64
N LYS A 128 6.53 7.50 -13.51
CA LYS A 128 6.99 7.11 -12.18
C LYS A 128 5.85 7.32 -11.18
N ILE A 129 5.41 6.23 -10.56
CA ILE A 129 4.38 6.20 -9.52
C ILE A 129 5.02 5.75 -8.20
N ILE A 130 4.61 6.35 -7.10
CA ILE A 130 4.95 5.87 -5.75
C ILE A 130 3.72 5.25 -5.10
N TYR A 131 3.87 4.05 -4.55
CA TYR A 131 2.90 3.42 -3.68
C TYR A 131 3.51 3.23 -2.29
N ALA A 132 3.03 4.01 -1.32
CA ALA A 132 3.51 4.07 0.04
C ALA A 132 2.34 4.06 1.04
N PRO A 133 1.68 2.90 1.23
CA PRO A 133 0.49 2.80 2.08
C PRO A 133 0.83 3.01 3.56
N ASP A 134 2.00 2.55 3.98
CA ASP A 134 2.45 2.54 5.37
C ASP A 134 3.84 3.13 5.51
N ILE A 135 3.89 4.38 6.00
CA ILE A 135 5.12 5.16 6.08
C ILE A 135 5.04 6.18 7.21
N LEU A 136 6.03 6.19 8.11
CA LEU A 136 6.30 7.30 9.00
C LEU A 136 7.46 8.16 8.49
N LYS A 137 8.56 7.51 8.07
CA LYS A 137 9.76 8.16 7.55
C LYS A 137 10.37 7.31 6.44
N CYS A 138 11.07 7.95 5.50
CA CYS A 138 11.86 7.28 4.48
C CYS A 138 12.93 8.24 3.94
N ASN A 139 13.69 7.78 2.93
CA ASN A 139 14.42 8.68 2.05
C ASN A 139 13.43 9.38 1.10
N TRP A 140 13.07 10.63 1.39
CA TRP A 140 12.06 11.36 0.60
C TRP A 140 12.47 11.64 -0.84
N ASN A 141 13.77 11.60 -1.17
CA ASN A 141 14.26 11.74 -2.55
C ASN A 141 13.67 10.67 -3.50
N GLU A 142 13.18 9.54 -2.96
CA GLU A 142 12.49 8.52 -3.76
C GLU A 142 11.23 9.07 -4.46
N PHE A 143 10.58 10.08 -3.87
CA PHE A 143 9.35 10.70 -4.37
C PHE A 143 9.59 11.78 -5.43
N SER A 144 10.83 12.25 -5.60
CA SER A 144 11.16 13.29 -6.56
C SER A 144 10.78 12.88 -7.99
N GLN A 145 10.16 13.78 -8.76
CA GLN A 145 9.70 13.51 -10.13
C GLN A 145 8.68 12.36 -10.25
N ALA A 146 7.91 12.07 -9.19
CA ALA A 146 6.79 11.14 -9.30
C ALA A 146 5.59 11.84 -9.95
N ASP A 147 5.02 11.21 -10.98
CA ASP A 147 3.79 11.69 -11.64
C ASP A 147 2.55 11.47 -10.76
N LEU A 148 2.61 10.45 -9.89
CA LEU A 148 1.55 10.10 -8.95
C LEU A 148 2.14 9.48 -7.69
N ALA A 149 1.66 9.90 -6.53
CA ALA A 149 1.94 9.25 -5.25
C ALA A 149 0.64 8.80 -4.58
N ILE A 150 0.55 7.50 -4.30
CA ILE A 150 -0.52 6.87 -3.53
C ILE A 150 0.04 6.66 -2.11
N LEU A 151 -0.52 7.37 -1.15
CA LEU A 151 0.03 7.52 0.20
C LEU A 151 -0.91 6.94 1.27
N GLY A 152 -0.35 6.64 2.44
CA GLY A 152 -1.11 6.28 3.63
C GLY A 152 -2.12 7.35 4.06
N GLY A 153 -3.27 6.88 4.57
CA GLY A 153 -4.42 7.71 4.95
C GLY A 153 -4.94 7.44 6.37
N SER A 154 -4.16 6.78 7.22
CA SER A 154 -4.62 6.28 8.54
C SER A 154 -5.04 7.38 9.52
N SER A 155 -4.55 8.61 9.33
CA SER A 155 -4.88 9.77 10.16
C SER A 155 -4.72 11.06 9.37
N PHE A 156 -5.65 12.01 9.55
CA PHE A 156 -5.62 13.28 8.83
C PHE A 156 -4.49 14.19 9.30
N SER A 157 -4.38 14.44 10.61
CA SER A 157 -3.46 15.44 11.19
C SER A 157 -2.55 14.92 12.30
N THR A 158 -2.82 13.74 12.83
CA THR A 158 -2.07 13.17 13.97
C THR A 158 -1.09 12.14 13.48
N GLU A 159 0.19 12.29 13.84
CA GLU A 159 1.19 11.24 13.60
C GLU A 159 0.88 10.06 14.53
N ILE A 160 0.75 8.85 13.97
CA ILE A 160 0.57 7.63 14.76
C ILE A 160 1.96 7.08 15.03
N LYS A 161 2.59 7.54 16.12
CA LYS A 161 3.96 7.17 16.48
C LYS A 161 4.01 6.20 17.64
N ARG A 162 4.95 5.27 17.57
CA ARG A 162 5.38 4.41 18.68
C ARG A 162 6.90 4.48 18.76
N TYR A 163 7.44 4.36 19.98
CA TYR A 163 8.87 4.24 20.20
C TYR A 163 9.23 2.77 20.40
N SER A 164 10.24 2.30 19.68
CA SER A 164 10.76 0.94 19.80
C SER A 164 12.28 0.98 19.59
N ASP A 165 13.03 0.55 20.61
CA ASP A 165 14.49 0.46 20.61
C ASP A 165 15.21 1.71 20.10
N GLY A 166 14.80 2.88 20.61
CA GLY A 166 15.41 4.17 20.28
C GLY A 166 14.98 4.78 18.94
N GLU A 167 14.08 4.14 18.18
CA GLU A 167 13.55 4.65 16.92
C GLU A 167 12.04 4.94 16.99
N GLU A 168 11.61 5.97 16.25
CA GLU A 168 10.19 6.22 15.99
C GLU A 168 9.70 5.36 14.82
N ILE A 169 8.60 4.64 15.03
CA ILE A 169 7.90 3.81 14.03
C ILE A 169 6.40 4.13 14.01
N GLY A 170 5.69 3.73 12.95
CA GLY A 170 4.24 3.90 12.81
C GLY A 170 3.81 4.52 11.47
N HIS A 171 2.91 5.51 11.51
CA HIS A 171 2.36 6.18 10.32
C HIS A 171 2.43 7.69 10.44
N ALA A 172 2.84 8.35 9.36
CA ALA A 172 2.71 9.78 9.21
C ALA A 172 1.25 10.17 8.92
N SER A 173 0.88 11.36 9.35
CA SER A 173 -0.42 11.95 9.03
C SER A 173 -0.48 12.37 7.56
N MET A 174 -1.69 12.44 7.01
CA MET A 174 -1.91 12.95 5.65
C MET A 174 -1.32 14.36 5.47
N LYS A 175 -1.46 15.24 6.46
CA LYS A 175 -0.86 16.58 6.42
C LYS A 175 0.65 16.55 6.26
N ASN A 176 1.34 15.73 7.05
CA ASN A 176 2.79 15.61 6.99
C ASN A 176 3.22 14.96 5.66
N LEU A 177 2.56 13.90 5.22
CA LEU A 177 2.83 13.23 3.94
C LEU A 177 2.72 14.19 2.75
N LEU A 178 1.67 15.01 2.72
CA LEU A 178 1.48 16.02 1.68
C LEU A 178 2.56 17.12 1.74
N ALA A 179 2.94 17.58 2.94
CA ALA A 179 4.02 18.54 3.10
C ALA A 179 5.35 17.99 2.57
N ARG A 180 5.70 16.74 2.93
CA ARG A 180 6.90 16.07 2.45
C ARG A 180 6.93 15.89 0.94
N CYS A 181 5.81 15.49 0.34
CA CYS A 181 5.72 15.35 -1.12
C CYS A 181 5.89 16.69 -1.85
N LYS A 182 5.38 17.80 -1.28
CA LYS A 182 5.58 19.15 -1.84
C LYS A 182 7.04 19.60 -1.81
N GLU A 183 7.83 19.11 -0.85
CA GLU A 183 9.28 19.39 -0.79
C GLU A 183 10.07 18.68 -1.91
N GLN A 184 9.45 17.75 -2.67
CA GLN A 184 10.13 16.93 -3.70
C GLN A 184 9.84 17.37 -5.14
N ASN A 185 9.01 18.40 -5.32
CA ASN A 185 8.62 19.00 -6.59
C ASN A 185 9.11 20.45 -6.67
#